data_AF-A0A2S3U6A7-F1
#
_entry.id   AF-A0A2S3U6A7-F1
#
_cell.length_a   1.000
_cell.length_b   1.000
_cell.length_c   1.000
_cell.angle_alpha   90.00
_cell.angle_beta   90.00
_cell.angle_gamma   90.00
#
_symmetry.space_group_name_H-M   'P 1'
#
loop_
_entity.id
_entity.type
_entity.pdbx_description
1 polymer ?
#
loop_
_entity_poly.entity_id
_entity_poly.type
_entity_poly.pdbx_seq_one_letter_code
_entity_poly.pdbx_strand_id
1 'polypeptide(L)'
;MNSGWAIASLRQRTSELKDPTKFLQTMFVEGSVDHLDDRIMEKALLNAEIYEDKIGIQVDKAKATLKIDVVDALIDALFQAMYHLKTFQT
;
A
#
# COMPACT_ATOMS: atom_id res chain seq x y z
N MET A 1 2.10 -7.03 24.20
CA MET A 1 2.93 -7.88 23.33
C MET A 1 4.06 -7.03 22.80
N ASN A 2 5.30 -7.29 23.22
CA ASN A 2 6.51 -6.65 22.66
C ASN A 2 7.35 -7.78 22.09
N SER A 3 7.13 -8.11 20.83
CA SER A 3 7.82 -9.21 20.15
C SER A 3 9.32 -8.91 19.90
N GLY A 4 9.80 -7.70 20.20
CA GLY A 4 11.14 -7.22 19.83
C GLY A 4 11.25 -6.78 18.37
N TRP A 5 10.16 -6.89 17.60
CA TRP A 5 10.09 -6.44 16.22
C TRP A 5 9.80 -4.94 16.21
N ALA A 6 10.49 -4.20 15.34
CA ALA A 6 10.19 -2.81 15.07
C ALA A 6 8.83 -2.71 14.36
N ILE A 7 7.75 -2.69 15.14
CA ILE A 7 6.40 -2.44 14.61
C ILE A 7 6.30 -0.95 14.36
N ALA A 8 6.36 -0.56 13.09
CA ALA A 8 6.13 0.83 12.71
C ALA A 8 4.64 1.13 12.85
N SER A 9 4.28 2.10 13.71
CA SER A 9 2.90 2.56 13.84
C SER A 9 2.54 3.46 12.65
N LEU A 10 2.08 2.86 11.55
CA LEU A 10 1.57 3.60 10.40
C LEU A 10 0.13 4.05 10.66
N ARG A 11 -0.13 5.35 10.48
CA ARG A 11 -1.48 5.90 10.53
C ARG A 11 -2.22 5.54 9.25
N GLN A 12 -3.25 4.73 9.40
CA GLN A 12 -4.09 4.24 8.31
C GLN A 12 -5.14 5.29 7.90
N ARG A 13 -4.69 6.40 7.29
CA ARG A 13 -5.54 7.51 6.81
C ARG A 13 -5.16 7.91 5.39
N THR A 14 -6.13 8.37 4.60
CA THR A 14 -5.93 8.82 3.22
C THR A 14 -4.79 9.84 3.09
N SER A 15 -4.64 10.74 4.05
CA SER A 15 -3.57 11.75 4.06
C SER A 15 -2.16 11.16 4.01
N GLU A 16 -1.96 9.99 4.61
CA GLU A 16 -0.68 9.29 4.69
C GLU A 16 -0.51 8.29 3.53
N LEU A 17 -1.60 7.64 3.13
CA LEU A 17 -1.58 6.53 2.17
C LEU A 17 -1.74 6.96 0.71
N LYS A 18 -2.13 8.20 0.43
CA LYS A 18 -2.36 8.69 -0.94
C LYS A 18 -1.16 8.55 -1.86
N ASP A 19 0.03 8.93 -1.39
CA ASP A 19 1.25 8.94 -2.18
C ASP A 19 1.72 7.50 -2.50
N PRO A 20 1.84 6.58 -1.52
CA PRO A 20 2.21 5.19 -1.81
C PRO A 20 1.14 4.45 -2.62
N THR A 21 -0.16 4.73 -2.41
CA THR A 21 -1.24 4.14 -3.21
C THR A 21 -1.12 4.57 -4.67
N LYS A 22 -0.90 5.87 -4.92
CA LYS A 22 -0.78 6.38 -6.29
C LYS A 22 0.48 5.86 -6.96
N PHE A 23 1.59 5.79 -6.23
CA PHE A 23 2.85 5.26 -6.74
C PHE A 23 2.73 3.78 -7.15
N LEU A 24 2.08 2.95 -6.33
CA LEU A 24 1.82 1.55 -6.67
C LEU A 24 1.00 1.42 -7.97
N GLN A 25 -0.06 2.22 -8.11
CA GLN A 25 -0.85 2.25 -9.36
C GLN A 25 0.00 2.64 -10.56
N THR A 26 0.80 3.70 -10.44
CA THR A 26 1.66 4.17 -11.53
C THR A 26 2.62 3.09 -11.97
N MET A 27 3.27 2.38 -11.03
CA MET A 27 4.20 1.31 -11.37
C MET A 27 3.54 0.20 -12.19
N PHE A 28 2.32 -0.22 -11.83
CA PHE A 28 1.59 -1.23 -12.60
C PHE A 28 1.11 -0.71 -13.96
N VAL A 29 0.62 0.53 -14.03
CA VAL A 29 0.15 1.14 -15.29
C VAL A 29 1.29 1.32 -16.28
N GLU A 30 2.46 1.72 -15.80
CA GLU A 30 3.66 1.92 -16.63
C GLU A 30 4.40 0.61 -16.95
N GLY A 31 4.03 -0.50 -16.30
CA GLY A 31 4.73 -1.78 -16.44
C GLY A 31 6.17 -1.74 -15.91
N SER A 32 6.45 -0.88 -14.93
CA SER A 32 7.79 -0.71 -14.34
C SER A 32 8.03 -1.61 -13.12
N VAL A 33 7.04 -2.42 -12.75
CA VAL A 33 7.12 -3.44 -11.69
C VAL A 33 6.61 -4.77 -12.22
N ASP A 34 7.14 -5.86 -11.66
CA ASP A 34 6.65 -7.22 -11.87
C ASP A 34 6.39 -7.86 -10.51
N HIS A 35 5.59 -8.93 -10.48
CA HIS A 35 5.30 -9.70 -9.28
C HIS A 35 5.53 -11.19 -9.50
N LEU A 36 5.75 -11.92 -8.41
CA LEU A 36 5.86 -13.38 -8.47
C LEU A 36 4.54 -13.99 -8.94
N ASP A 37 4.58 -15.18 -9.54
CA ASP A 37 3.40 -16.00 -9.85
C ASP A 37 2.73 -16.48 -8.53
N ASP A 38 2.00 -15.56 -7.91
CA ASP A 38 1.30 -15.74 -6.64
C ASP A 38 -0.19 -15.43 -6.83
N ARG A 39 -0.99 -16.51 -6.85
CA ARG A 39 -2.44 -16.46 -7.04
C ARG A 39 -3.19 -15.70 -5.94
N ILE A 40 -2.59 -15.57 -4.76
CA ILE A 40 -3.17 -14.79 -3.66
C ILE A 40 -2.96 -13.31 -3.96
N MET A 41 -1.75 -12.91 -4.36
CA MET A 41 -1.44 -11.55 -4.76
C MET A 41 -2.29 -11.09 -5.96
N GLU A 42 -2.41 -11.92 -6.99
CA GLU A 42 -3.26 -11.63 -8.16
C GLU A 42 -4.71 -11.37 -7.76
N LYS A 43 -5.29 -12.25 -6.93
CA LYS A 43 -6.67 -12.07 -6.45
C LYS A 43 -6.81 -10.82 -5.57
N ALA A 44 -5.82 -10.52 -4.73
CA ALA A 44 -5.84 -9.33 -3.90
C ALA A 44 -5.82 -8.06 -4.75
N LEU A 45 -4.97 -8.02 -5.79
CA LEU A 45 -4.89 -6.90 -6.75
C LEU A 45 -6.19 -6.74 -7.54
N LEU A 46 -6.81 -7.83 -7.99
CA LEU A 46 -8.09 -7.80 -8.71
C LEU A 46 -9.27 -7.33 -7.84
N ASN A 47 -9.23 -7.64 -6.54
CA ASN A 47 -10.29 -7.29 -5.60
C ASN A 47 -10.09 -5.92 -4.92
N ALA A 48 -8.89 -5.33 -5.05
CA ALA A 48 -8.58 -4.06 -4.44
C ALA A 48 -9.30 -2.94 -5.19
N GLU A 49 -10.07 -2.16 -4.44
CA GLU A 49 -10.79 -1.01 -4.95
C GLU A 49 -10.26 0.27 -4.32
N ILE A 50 -10.46 1.39 -5.01
CA ILE A 50 -10.04 2.70 -4.55
C ILE A 50 -11.19 3.40 -3.85
N TYR A 51 -10.91 3.84 -2.64
CA TYR A 51 -11.69 4.85 -1.95
C TYR A 51 -11.03 6.22 -2.18
N GLU A 52 -11.81 7.16 -2.71
CA GLU A 52 -11.39 8.54 -2.93
C GLU A 52 -12.15 9.47 -2.00
N ASP A 53 -11.42 10.40 -1.38
CA ASP A 53 -11.97 11.50 -0.59
C ASP A 53 -11.34 12.85 -0.99
N LYS A 54 -11.69 13.91 -0.27
CA LYS A 54 -11.19 15.28 -0.57
C LYS A 54 -9.67 15.45 -0.43
N ILE A 55 -8.99 14.52 0.23
CA ILE A 55 -7.56 14.59 0.56
C ILE A 55 -6.74 13.71 -0.39
N GLY A 56 -7.34 12.66 -0.97
CA GLY A 56 -6.71 11.82 -1.98
C GLY A 56 -7.37 10.45 -2.12
N ILE A 57 -6.54 9.45 -2.41
CA ILE A 57 -6.97 8.06 -2.62
C ILE A 57 -6.36 7.11 -1.60
N GLN A 58 -7.04 6.02 -1.30
CA GLN A 58 -6.51 4.88 -0.57
C GLN A 58 -7.23 3.61 -1.05
N VAL A 59 -6.73 2.44 -0.69
CA VAL A 59 -7.48 1.20 -0.92
C VAL A 59 -8.65 1.13 0.05
N ASP A 60 -9.83 0.75 -0.44
CA ASP A 60 -11.04 0.62 0.35
C ASP A 60 -11.00 -0.65 1.23
N LYS A 61 -10.61 -0.46 2.49
CA LYS A 61 -10.60 -1.53 3.50
C LYS A 61 -11.97 -1.86 4.06
N ALA A 62 -12.92 -0.93 3.96
CA ALA A 62 -14.24 -1.06 4.57
C ALA A 62 -15.19 -1.91 3.71
N LYS A 63 -14.96 -1.95 2.39
CA LYS A 63 -15.74 -2.78 1.47
C LYS A 63 -15.64 -4.27 1.76
N ALA A 64 -14.61 -4.70 2.50
CA ALA A 64 -14.36 -6.10 2.87
C ALA A 64 -14.45 -7.05 1.66
N THR A 65 -14.08 -6.56 0.46
CA THR A 65 -13.86 -7.40 -0.71
C THR A 65 -12.77 -8.41 -0.34
N LEU A 66 -12.96 -9.67 -0.74
CA LEU A 66 -12.15 -10.80 -0.28
C LEU A 66 -10.64 -10.50 -0.40
N LYS A 67 -9.97 -10.45 0.77
CA LYS A 67 -8.51 -10.62 0.96
C LYS A 67 -7.63 -9.65 0.16
N ILE A 68 -7.71 -8.37 0.50
CA ILE A 68 -6.81 -7.33 -0.03
C ILE A 68 -5.57 -7.09 0.84
N ASP A 69 -5.33 -7.92 1.86
CA ASP A 69 -4.24 -7.76 2.83
C ASP A 69 -2.86 -7.65 2.17
N VAL A 70 -2.66 -8.36 1.05
CA VAL A 70 -1.42 -8.27 0.27
C VAL A 70 -1.24 -6.87 -0.30
N VAL A 71 -2.28 -6.26 -0.88
CA VAL A 71 -2.22 -4.90 -1.43
C VAL A 71 -2.00 -3.89 -0.32
N ASP A 72 -2.63 -4.09 0.84
CA ASP A 72 -2.41 -3.24 2.01
C ASP A 72 -0.95 -3.28 2.48
N ALA A 73 -0.38 -4.48 2.59
CA ALA A 73 1.01 -4.68 2.96
C ALA A 73 1.99 -4.05 1.95
N LEU A 74 1.68 -4.06 0.65
CA LEU A 74 2.49 -3.35 -0.36
C LEU A 74 2.48 -1.84 -0.13
N ILE A 75 1.31 -1.27 0.15
CA ILE A 75 1.17 0.18 0.40
C ILE A 75 1.92 0.57 1.67
N ASP A 76 1.79 -0.21 2.74
CA ASP A 76 2.52 0.01 3.99
C ASP A 76 4.04 -0.09 3.78
N ALA A 77 4.50 -1.07 3.00
CA ALA A 77 5.92 -1.21 2.66
C ALA A 77 6.44 -0.03 1.82
N LEU A 78 5.67 0.43 0.83
CA LEU A 78 6.02 1.58 0.01
C LEU A 78 6.04 2.87 0.82
N PHE A 79 5.09 3.06 1.73
CA PHE A 79 5.09 4.18 2.67
C PHE A 79 6.40 4.21 3.46
N GLN A 80 6.79 3.08 4.04
CA GLN A 80 8.03 2.97 4.81
C GLN A 80 9.26 3.24 3.93
N ALA A 81 9.31 2.70 2.70
CA ALA A 81 10.39 2.95 1.77
C ALA A 81 10.51 4.44 1.43
N MET A 82 9.40 5.11 1.12
CA MET A 82 9.36 6.54 0.85
C MET A 82 9.81 7.39 2.05
N TYR A 83 9.35 7.05 3.26
CA TYR A 83 9.74 7.75 4.49
C TYR A 83 11.22 7.53 4.81
N HIS A 84 11.70 6.30 4.68
CA HIS A 84 13.10 5.94 4.90
C HIS A 84 13.98 6.75 3.95
N LEU A 85 13.67 6.75 2.64
CA LEU A 85 14.46 7.47 1.63
C LEU A 85 14.40 9.00 1.78
N LYS A 86 13.29 9.58 2.23
CA LYS A 86 13.20 11.01 2.59
C LYS A 86 14.15 11.38 3.74
N THR A 87 14.47 10.45 4.62
CA THR A 87 15.36 10.67 5.77
C THR A 87 16.84 10.69 5.38
N PHE A 88 17.24 10.10 4.24
CA PHE A 88 18.64 10.05 3.78
C PHE A 88 19.03 11.12 2.75
N GLN A 89 18.15 12.07 2.42
CA GLN A 89 18.48 13.22 1.56
C GLN A 89 19.08 14.42 2.35
N THR A 90 19.77 14.16 3.47
CA THR A 90 20.47 15.20 4.25
C THR A 90 21.90 15.40 3.79
#